data_AF-A0A804Q8K7-F1
#
_entry.id   AF-A0A804Q8K7-F1
#
_cell.length_a   1.000
_cell.length_b   1.000
_cell.length_c   1.000
_cell.angle_alpha   90.00
_cell.angle_beta   90.00
_cell.angle_gamma   90.00
#
_symmetry.space_group_name_H-M   'P 1'
#
loop_
_entity.id
_entity.type
_entity.pdbx_description
1 polymer ?
#
loop_
_entity_poly.entity_id
_entity_poly.type
_entity_poly.pdbx_seq_one_letter_code
_entity_poly.pdbx_strand_id
1 'polypeptide(L)'
;MCPRGETLRMETELDMDAELRVARDYQQQVAGDDAEQKNERKAMKELGLARARELGWPNTYVFTKALGEMMLARELGGVVPAVIVRPSIITSIHKEPLPGWMEGTRTIDAILIGYAKQSLSCFLADLQLTMDIPGDMVVNAMMAATVAHASAPGGHKEESPTVYHATSSLRNPAPYAVLYRTGIRYFCDHPRVGKDGRPVRTRKVHFFGTVAAFTAYMLLRYRLPLELLRLLSLLSGGLLFSRLYADLDRKYRFVMHLVDLYGPFALFKGIFDDANMERLRMAMPVADRLEFNFDPNTIDWDDYFYKIHIPGVMKYVLK
;
A
#
# COMPACT_ATOMS: atom_id res chain seq x y z
N MET A 1 -1.12 -14.60 -3.93
CA MET A 1 -1.90 -14.76 -5.17
C MET A 1 -1.47 -16.05 -5.85
N CYS A 2 -2.39 -16.78 -6.47
CA CYS A 2 -2.08 -18.02 -7.19
C CYS A 2 -1.71 -17.69 -8.65
N PRO A 3 -0.55 -18.16 -9.15
CA PRO A 3 -0.13 -17.92 -10.54
C PRO A 3 -0.97 -18.68 -11.59
N ARG A 4 -1.93 -19.52 -11.16
CA ARG A 4 -2.76 -20.39 -12.00
C ARG A 4 -4.16 -19.86 -12.30
N GLY A 5 -4.38 -18.55 -12.25
CA GLY A 5 -5.69 -17.96 -12.57
C GLY A 5 -6.78 -18.16 -11.51
N GLU A 6 -6.48 -18.80 -10.38
CA GLU A 6 -7.42 -18.85 -9.26
C GLU A 6 -7.71 -17.43 -8.74
N THR A 7 -8.99 -17.08 -8.68
CA THR A 7 -9.44 -15.80 -8.15
C THR A 7 -9.61 -15.86 -6.63
N LEU A 8 -9.78 -14.69 -5.99
CA LEU A 8 -10.06 -14.62 -4.55
C LEU A 8 -11.49 -15.02 -4.18
N ARG A 9 -12.36 -15.24 -5.18
CA ARG A 9 -13.72 -15.73 -5.01
C ARG A 9 -13.77 -17.19 -5.45
N MET A 10 -14.25 -18.06 -4.57
CA MET A 10 -14.37 -19.48 -4.90
C MET A 10 -15.25 -19.65 -6.15
N GLU A 11 -14.86 -20.57 -7.04
CA GLU A 11 -15.54 -20.91 -8.30
C GLU A 11 -15.40 -19.92 -9.46
N THR A 12 -14.60 -18.86 -9.34
CA THR A 12 -14.24 -17.99 -10.49
C THR A 12 -12.78 -18.16 -10.90
N GLU A 13 -12.53 -18.17 -12.21
CA GLU A 13 -11.20 -18.25 -12.81
C GLU A 13 -10.91 -16.96 -13.57
N LEU A 14 -9.70 -16.44 -13.39
CA LEU A 14 -9.20 -15.26 -14.07
C LEU A 14 -8.66 -15.68 -15.45
N ASP A 15 -9.46 -15.48 -16.49
CA ASP A 15 -9.03 -15.68 -17.87
C ASP A 15 -8.55 -14.35 -18.48
N MET A 16 -7.25 -14.27 -18.76
CA MET A 16 -6.63 -13.07 -19.36
C MET A 16 -7.24 -12.69 -20.72
N ASP A 17 -7.51 -13.69 -21.57
CA ASP A 17 -8.04 -13.44 -22.91
C ASP A 17 -9.49 -12.97 -22.84
N ALA A 18 -10.26 -13.47 -21.87
CA ALA A 18 -11.61 -12.99 -21.58
C ALA A 18 -11.60 -11.54 -21.09
N GLU A 19 -10.74 -11.19 -20.13
CA GLU A 19 -10.65 -9.82 -19.62
C GLU A 19 -10.19 -8.82 -20.70
N LEU A 20 -9.25 -9.23 -21.56
CA LEU A 20 -8.81 -8.40 -22.69
C LEU A 20 -9.91 -8.21 -23.75
N ARG A 21 -10.80 -9.21 -23.97
CA ARG A 21 -11.97 -9.04 -24.83
C ARG A 21 -12.95 -8.04 -24.23
N VAL A 22 -13.32 -8.22 -22.95
CA VAL A 22 -14.24 -7.31 -22.24
C VAL A 22 -13.73 -5.87 -22.27
N ALA A 23 -12.44 -5.65 -22.01
CA ALA A 23 -11.85 -4.32 -22.04
C ALA A 23 -11.89 -3.68 -23.42
N ARG A 24 -11.60 -4.44 -24.49
CA ARG A 24 -11.61 -3.95 -25.88
C ARG A 24 -13.02 -3.63 -26.35
N ASP A 25 -13.97 -4.54 -26.13
CA ASP A 25 -15.35 -4.36 -26.55
C ASP A 25 -15.97 -3.14 -25.88
N TYR A 26 -15.71 -2.97 -24.57
CA TYR A 26 -16.20 -1.81 -23.84
C TYR A 26 -15.52 -0.51 -24.31
N GLN A 27 -14.20 -0.53 -24.55
CA GLN A 27 -13.51 0.65 -25.09
C GLN A 27 -14.09 1.09 -26.43
N GLN A 28 -14.41 0.15 -27.33
CA GLN A 28 -15.05 0.46 -28.61
C GLN A 28 -16.45 1.06 -28.44
N GLN A 29 -17.19 0.65 -27.41
CA GLN A 29 -18.53 1.19 -27.11
C GLN A 29 -18.49 2.61 -26.54
N VAL A 30 -17.43 2.97 -25.81
CA VAL A 30 -17.30 4.29 -25.16
C VAL A 30 -16.37 5.25 -25.89
N ALA A 31 -15.83 4.84 -27.05
CA ALA A 31 -14.97 5.68 -27.88
C ALA A 31 -15.73 6.88 -28.43
N GLY A 32 -15.12 8.06 -28.33
CA GLY A 32 -15.73 9.33 -28.69
C GLY A 32 -14.71 10.42 -29.05
N ASP A 33 -15.16 11.61 -29.43
CA ASP A 33 -14.31 12.77 -29.81
C ASP A 33 -13.50 13.31 -28.60
N ASP A 34 -12.65 14.33 -28.79
CA ASP A 34 -11.71 14.84 -27.76
C ASP A 34 -12.35 15.20 -26.40
N ALA A 35 -13.59 15.73 -26.38
CA ALA A 35 -14.32 16.00 -25.14
C ALA A 35 -14.81 14.72 -24.43
N GLU A 36 -14.97 13.64 -25.19
CA GLU A 36 -15.43 12.32 -24.74
C GLU A 36 -14.27 11.48 -24.20
N GLN A 37 -13.01 11.76 -24.53
CA GLN A 37 -11.83 11.07 -23.95
C GLN A 37 -11.79 11.10 -22.40
N LYS A 38 -12.25 12.20 -21.78
CA LYS A 38 -12.33 12.27 -20.31
C LYS A 38 -13.41 11.34 -19.77
N ASN A 39 -14.52 11.20 -20.48
CA ASN A 39 -15.62 10.32 -20.13
C ASN A 39 -15.25 8.86 -20.39
N GLU A 40 -14.61 8.57 -21.52
CA GLU A 40 -14.01 7.26 -21.84
C GLU A 40 -13.05 6.83 -20.73
N ARG A 41 -12.10 7.69 -20.34
CA ARG A 41 -11.15 7.38 -19.25
C ARG A 41 -11.85 7.12 -17.92
N LYS A 42 -12.96 7.82 -17.65
CA LYS A 42 -13.75 7.58 -16.44
C LYS A 42 -14.48 6.24 -16.51
N ALA A 43 -15.12 5.95 -17.64
CA ALA A 43 -15.82 4.69 -17.88
C ALA A 43 -14.87 3.48 -17.80
N MET A 44 -13.68 3.58 -18.39
CA MET A 44 -12.65 2.53 -18.31
C MET A 44 -12.14 2.29 -16.88
N LYS A 45 -12.04 3.35 -16.05
CA LYS A 45 -11.70 3.21 -14.63
C LYS A 45 -12.80 2.51 -13.84
N GLU A 46 -14.06 2.85 -14.13
CA GLU A 46 -15.22 2.24 -13.48
C GLU A 46 -15.35 0.76 -13.87
N LEU A 47 -15.17 0.42 -15.15
CA LEU A 47 -15.10 -0.95 -15.64
C LEU A 47 -14.01 -1.74 -14.91
N GLY A 48 -12.78 -1.24 -14.90
CA GLY A 48 -11.66 -1.94 -14.26
C GLY A 48 -11.92 -2.21 -12.77
N LEU A 49 -12.50 -1.23 -12.05
CA LEU A 49 -12.86 -1.41 -10.64
C LEU A 49 -13.99 -2.43 -10.46
N ALA A 50 -14.98 -2.45 -11.35
CA ALA A 50 -16.06 -3.44 -11.32
C ALA A 50 -15.51 -4.86 -11.56
N ARG A 51 -14.70 -5.05 -12.61
CA ARG A 51 -14.06 -6.34 -12.94
C ARG A 51 -13.18 -6.85 -11.80
N ALA A 52 -12.34 -5.97 -11.25
CA ALA A 52 -11.50 -6.32 -10.10
C ALA A 52 -12.35 -6.87 -8.94
N ARG A 53 -13.42 -6.16 -8.54
CA ARG A 53 -14.28 -6.56 -7.42
C ARG A 53 -15.06 -7.84 -7.69
N GLU A 54 -15.55 -8.03 -8.92
CA GLU A 54 -16.29 -9.22 -9.33
C GLU A 54 -15.46 -10.50 -9.14
N LEU A 55 -14.17 -10.39 -9.44
CA LEU A 55 -13.15 -11.45 -9.32
C LEU A 55 -12.47 -11.47 -7.93
N GLY A 56 -13.00 -10.71 -6.96
CA GLY A 56 -12.54 -10.69 -5.57
C GLY A 56 -11.31 -9.82 -5.28
N TRP A 57 -10.81 -9.07 -6.27
CA TRP A 57 -9.70 -8.14 -6.07
C TRP A 57 -10.19 -6.79 -5.49
N PRO A 58 -9.52 -6.23 -4.48
CA PRO A 58 -9.96 -5.00 -3.82
C PRO A 58 -9.87 -3.76 -4.71
N ASN A 59 -8.93 -3.73 -5.67
CA ASN A 59 -8.78 -2.63 -6.61
C ASN A 59 -8.10 -3.09 -7.92
N THR A 60 -8.06 -2.18 -8.90
CA THR A 60 -7.43 -2.40 -10.20
C THR A 60 -5.92 -2.60 -10.14
N TYR A 61 -5.25 -2.07 -9.12
CA TYR A 61 -3.79 -2.19 -9.00
C TYR A 61 -3.39 -3.65 -8.74
N VAL A 62 -3.97 -4.27 -7.71
CA VAL A 62 -3.62 -5.68 -7.40
C VAL A 62 -4.16 -6.63 -8.47
N PHE A 63 -5.30 -6.29 -9.08
CA PHE A 63 -5.85 -7.04 -10.20
C PHE A 63 -4.92 -7.07 -11.41
N THR A 64 -4.40 -5.91 -11.82
CA THR A 64 -3.47 -5.82 -12.96
C THR A 64 -2.11 -6.46 -12.65
N LYS A 65 -1.66 -6.45 -11.39
CA LYS A 65 -0.47 -7.21 -10.97
C LYS A 65 -0.68 -8.72 -11.07
N ALA A 66 -1.83 -9.23 -10.67
CA ALA A 66 -2.16 -10.65 -10.84
C ALA A 66 -2.16 -11.06 -12.32
N LEU A 67 -2.83 -10.28 -13.19
CA LEU A 67 -2.82 -10.48 -14.64
C LEU A 67 -1.39 -10.45 -15.22
N GLY A 68 -0.56 -9.51 -14.78
CA GLY A 68 0.83 -9.41 -15.23
C GLY A 68 1.68 -10.63 -14.85
N GLU A 69 1.49 -11.18 -13.66
CA GLU A 69 2.17 -12.41 -13.25
C GLU A 69 1.72 -13.63 -14.08
N MET A 70 0.43 -13.73 -14.39
CA MET A 70 -0.09 -14.77 -15.27
C MET A 70 0.45 -14.66 -16.69
N MET A 71 0.56 -13.43 -17.22
CA MET A 71 1.14 -13.16 -18.52
C MET A 71 2.62 -13.56 -18.55
N LEU A 72 3.39 -13.22 -17.51
CA LEU A 72 4.80 -13.64 -17.41
C LEU A 72 4.94 -15.16 -17.37
N ALA A 73 4.09 -15.85 -16.60
CA ALA A 73 4.10 -17.31 -16.55
C ALA A 73 3.77 -17.94 -17.91
N ARG A 74 2.78 -17.40 -18.64
CA ARG A 74 2.38 -17.88 -19.97
C ARG A 74 3.44 -17.64 -21.04
N GLU A 75 3.98 -16.43 -21.11
CA GLU A 75 4.83 -15.99 -22.23
C GLU A 75 6.32 -16.33 -22.01
N LEU A 76 6.79 -16.34 -20.76
CA LEU A 76 8.20 -16.60 -20.45
C LEU A 76 8.44 -17.98 -19.83
N GLY A 77 7.39 -18.70 -19.44
CA GLY A 77 7.48 -20.04 -18.86
C GLY A 77 8.30 -20.98 -19.75
N GLY A 78 9.40 -21.51 -19.22
CA GLY A 78 10.31 -22.40 -19.95
C GLY A 78 11.16 -21.76 -21.05
N VAL A 79 11.02 -20.46 -21.34
CA VAL A 79 11.79 -19.76 -22.39
C VAL A 79 12.94 -18.94 -21.81
N VAL A 80 12.66 -18.17 -20.75
CA VAL A 80 13.64 -17.29 -20.10
C VAL A 80 13.60 -17.54 -18.59
N PRO A 81 14.76 -17.57 -17.89
CA PRO A 81 14.76 -17.58 -16.43
C PRO A 81 14.01 -16.38 -15.89
N ALA A 82 12.89 -16.64 -15.22
CA ALA A 82 12.07 -15.61 -14.61
C ALA A 82 11.74 -15.99 -13.17
N VAL A 83 11.75 -15.00 -12.29
CA VAL A 83 11.30 -15.09 -10.90
C VAL A 83 10.34 -13.95 -10.61
N ILE A 84 9.41 -14.18 -9.70
CA ILE A 84 8.46 -13.15 -9.25
C ILE A 84 8.79 -12.80 -7.81
N VAL A 85 9.18 -11.55 -7.54
CA VAL A 85 9.34 -11.05 -6.17
C VAL A 85 8.12 -10.23 -5.80
N ARG A 86 7.42 -10.63 -4.74
CA ARG A 86 6.25 -9.98 -4.16
C ARG A 86 6.63 -9.30 -2.85
N PRO A 87 7.00 -8.01 -2.87
CA PRO A 87 7.22 -7.28 -1.64
C PRO A 87 5.88 -6.94 -0.98
N SER A 88 5.89 -6.91 0.35
CA SER A 88 4.86 -6.21 1.13
C SER A 88 5.08 -4.68 1.09
N ILE A 89 4.45 -3.91 1.98
CA ILE A 89 4.57 -2.44 2.05
C ILE A 89 6.03 -1.97 2.26
N ILE A 90 6.68 -1.53 1.20
CA ILE A 90 8.07 -1.07 1.28
C ILE A 90 8.22 0.22 2.09
N THR A 91 9.06 0.18 3.14
CA THR A 91 9.43 1.33 3.98
C THR A 91 10.76 1.95 3.51
N SER A 92 11.37 2.83 4.33
CA SER A 92 12.68 3.40 3.99
C SER A 92 13.79 2.34 4.03
N ILE A 93 14.94 2.66 3.45
CA ILE A 93 16.13 1.81 3.53
C ILE A 93 16.57 1.62 4.99
N HIS A 94 16.93 0.39 5.36
CA HIS A 94 17.44 0.05 6.68
C HIS A 94 18.93 0.38 6.81
N LYS A 95 19.77 -0.12 5.91
CA LYS A 95 21.23 -0.09 6.03
C LYS A 95 21.93 0.56 4.84
N GLU A 96 21.67 0.09 3.61
CA GLU A 96 22.48 0.47 2.43
C GLU A 96 21.62 0.93 1.24
N PRO A 97 22.08 1.93 0.45
CA PRO A 97 23.31 2.72 0.62
C PRO A 97 23.16 3.86 1.64
N LEU A 98 21.93 4.25 1.99
CA LEU A 98 21.65 5.39 2.85
C LEU A 98 20.49 5.07 3.81
N PRO A 99 20.75 4.84 5.12
CA PRO A 99 19.71 4.58 6.11
C PRO A 99 18.65 5.68 6.13
N GLY A 100 17.38 5.28 6.14
CA GLY A 100 16.23 6.19 6.17
C GLY A 100 15.92 6.84 4.82
N TRP A 101 16.73 6.61 3.78
CA TRP A 101 16.45 7.13 2.45
C TRP A 101 15.21 6.45 1.84
N MET A 102 14.46 7.24 1.07
CA MET A 102 13.29 6.80 0.34
C MET A 102 13.00 7.74 -0.81
N GLU A 103 12.43 7.18 -1.88
CA GLU A 103 12.00 7.94 -3.04
C GLU A 103 10.49 8.23 -2.97
N GLY A 104 10.15 9.51 -3.05
CA GLY A 104 8.77 10.00 -3.05
C GLY A 104 8.03 9.83 -1.72
N THR A 105 6.75 10.20 -1.72
CA THR A 105 5.83 9.97 -0.59
C THR A 105 4.99 8.74 -0.86
N ARG A 106 5.15 7.69 -0.07
CA ARG A 106 4.27 6.50 -0.11
C ARG A 106 3.11 6.68 0.85
N THR A 107 2.12 5.78 0.79
CA THR A 107 0.89 5.89 1.59
C THR A 107 1.17 5.93 3.09
N ILE A 108 2.08 5.09 3.60
CA ILE A 108 2.44 5.06 5.01
C ILE A 108 3.13 6.36 5.46
N ASP A 109 3.96 6.93 4.58
CA ASP A 109 4.66 8.18 4.84
C ASP A 109 3.69 9.36 4.87
N ALA A 110 2.68 9.36 4.00
CA ALA A 110 1.63 10.38 4.00
C ALA A 110 0.84 10.37 5.32
N ILE A 111 0.57 9.18 5.87
CA ILE A 111 -0.07 9.02 7.19
C ILE A 111 0.86 9.57 8.28
N LEU A 112 2.15 9.20 8.26
CA LEU A 112 3.13 9.68 9.22
C LEU A 112 3.31 11.20 9.14
N ILE A 113 3.29 11.80 7.95
CA ILE A 113 3.35 13.25 7.73
C ILE A 113 2.07 13.93 8.22
N GLY A 114 0.90 13.35 7.96
CA GLY A 114 -0.37 13.84 8.48
C GLY A 114 -0.40 13.81 10.01
N TYR A 115 0.16 12.75 10.61
CA TYR A 115 0.40 12.70 12.03
C TYR A 115 1.43 13.75 12.45
N ALA A 116 2.49 13.94 11.68
CA ALA A 116 3.55 14.86 12.05
C ALA A 116 3.07 16.32 12.11
N LYS A 117 2.18 16.68 11.16
CA LYS A 117 1.50 17.98 11.09
C LYS A 117 0.31 18.09 12.06
N GLN A 118 -0.03 17.03 12.79
CA GLN A 118 -1.21 16.93 13.65
C GLN A 118 -2.53 17.21 12.91
N SER A 119 -2.57 16.94 11.60
CA SER A 119 -3.78 17.04 10.78
C SER A 119 -4.59 15.74 10.75
N LEU A 120 -4.02 14.65 11.27
CA LEU A 120 -4.68 13.34 11.39
C LEU A 120 -5.31 13.19 12.78
N SER A 121 -6.63 13.14 12.84
CA SER A 121 -7.39 12.97 14.10
C SER A 121 -7.88 11.53 14.31
N CYS A 122 -8.24 10.85 13.23
CA CYS A 122 -8.62 9.46 13.23
C CYS A 122 -8.14 8.74 11.96
N PHE A 123 -8.05 7.42 12.02
CA PHE A 123 -7.63 6.59 10.89
C PHE A 123 -8.27 5.20 10.92
N LEU A 124 -8.56 4.62 9.76
CA LEU A 124 -8.99 3.23 9.62
C LEU A 124 -7.74 2.35 9.49
N ALA A 125 -7.41 1.64 10.56
CA ALA A 125 -6.36 0.61 10.56
C ALA A 125 -6.53 -0.29 11.77
N ASP A 126 -6.23 -1.57 11.60
CA ASP A 126 -6.01 -2.47 12.73
C ASP A 126 -4.52 -2.42 13.10
N LEU A 127 -4.22 -1.88 14.29
CA LEU A 127 -2.85 -1.66 14.74
C LEU A 127 -2.05 -2.94 14.96
N GLN A 128 -2.72 -4.10 15.02
CA GLN A 128 -2.06 -5.39 15.19
C GLN A 128 -1.55 -5.98 13.85
N LEU A 129 -1.94 -5.38 12.72
CA LEU A 129 -1.52 -5.85 11.41
C LEU A 129 -0.11 -5.39 11.05
N THR A 130 0.58 -6.25 10.32
CA THR A 130 1.97 -6.11 9.92
C THR A 130 2.15 -5.07 8.80
N MET A 131 3.20 -4.25 8.92
CA MET A 131 3.65 -3.26 7.95
C MET A 131 5.17 -3.37 7.68
N ASP A 132 5.53 -3.90 6.52
CA ASP A 132 6.84 -4.46 6.26
C ASP A 132 7.07 -4.44 4.76
N ILE A 133 8.24 -4.23 4.16
CA ILE A 133 9.62 -4.56 4.53
C ILE A 133 10.57 -3.39 4.12
N PRO A 134 11.77 -3.20 4.72
CA PRO A 134 12.72 -2.21 4.24
C PRO A 134 13.13 -2.41 2.79
N GLY A 135 13.30 -1.30 2.06
CA GLY A 135 13.53 -1.35 0.61
C GLY A 135 14.83 -2.04 0.20
N ASP A 136 15.90 -1.90 0.98
CA ASP A 136 17.19 -2.55 0.75
C ASP A 136 17.12 -4.07 0.89
N MET A 137 16.32 -4.59 1.82
CA MET A 137 16.09 -6.04 1.91
C MET A 137 15.38 -6.60 0.67
N VAL A 138 14.45 -5.85 0.07
CA VAL A 138 13.80 -6.25 -1.18
C VAL A 138 14.82 -6.30 -2.32
N VAL A 139 15.68 -5.27 -2.42
CA VAL A 139 16.70 -5.21 -3.47
C VAL A 139 17.73 -6.34 -3.29
N ASN A 140 18.18 -6.59 -2.06
CA ASN A 140 19.08 -7.70 -1.74
C ASN A 140 18.46 -9.07 -2.11
N ALA A 141 17.18 -9.27 -1.79
CA ALA A 141 16.43 -10.46 -2.19
C ALA A 141 16.37 -10.64 -3.71
N MET A 142 16.10 -9.55 -4.45
CA MET A 142 16.06 -9.58 -5.92
C MET A 142 17.41 -9.95 -6.52
N MET A 143 18.50 -9.38 -6.02
CA MET A 143 19.86 -9.71 -6.48
C MET A 143 20.21 -11.17 -6.18
N ALA A 144 19.95 -11.64 -4.96
CA ALA A 144 20.18 -13.02 -4.57
C ALA A 144 19.37 -14.01 -5.43
N ALA A 145 18.08 -13.71 -5.66
CA ALA A 145 17.23 -14.53 -6.51
C ALA A 145 17.76 -14.58 -7.96
N THR A 146 18.20 -13.44 -8.49
CA THR A 146 18.78 -13.36 -9.84
C THR A 146 20.02 -14.26 -9.96
N VAL A 147 20.95 -14.15 -9.02
CA VAL A 147 22.19 -14.96 -9.02
C VAL A 147 21.89 -16.45 -8.88
N ALA A 148 20.99 -16.82 -7.96
CA ALA A 148 20.62 -18.22 -7.72
C ALA A 148 20.00 -18.87 -8.97
N HIS A 149 19.11 -18.16 -9.66
CA HIS A 149 18.42 -18.67 -10.86
C HIS A 149 19.27 -18.60 -12.13
N ALA A 150 20.21 -17.65 -12.23
CA ALA A 150 21.18 -17.60 -13.31
C ALA A 150 22.21 -18.75 -13.24
N SER A 151 22.51 -19.23 -12.03
CA SER A 151 23.54 -20.26 -11.79
C SER A 151 23.00 -21.69 -11.75
N ALA A 152 21.68 -21.88 -11.93
CA ALA A 152 21.03 -23.18 -11.72
C ALA A 152 21.41 -24.22 -12.80
N PRO A 153 22.05 -25.35 -12.44
CA PRO A 153 22.42 -26.39 -13.41
C PRO A 153 21.18 -27.18 -13.85
N GLY A 154 20.83 -27.12 -15.14
CA GLY A 154 19.75 -27.95 -15.71
C GLY A 154 18.82 -27.26 -16.71
N GLY A 155 18.96 -25.95 -16.92
CA GLY A 155 18.08 -25.18 -17.81
C GLY A 155 16.67 -25.01 -17.25
N HIS A 156 15.97 -24.00 -17.72
CA HIS A 156 14.68 -23.53 -17.20
C HIS A 156 13.55 -24.53 -17.51
N LYS A 157 13.36 -25.52 -16.62
CA LYS A 157 12.33 -26.56 -16.75
C LYS A 157 11.04 -26.26 -15.97
N GLU A 158 11.00 -25.17 -15.22
CA GLU A 158 9.77 -24.78 -14.52
C GLU A 158 8.80 -24.08 -15.49
N GLU A 159 7.60 -24.63 -15.63
CA GLU A 159 6.51 -24.03 -16.39
C GLU A 159 6.02 -22.72 -15.78
N SER A 160 6.25 -22.51 -14.47
CA SER A 160 5.84 -21.30 -13.75
C SER A 160 7.01 -20.68 -12.98
N PRO A 161 7.22 -19.34 -13.05
CA PRO A 161 8.26 -18.65 -12.29
C PRO A 161 8.17 -18.93 -10.78
N THR A 162 9.32 -19.18 -10.14
CA THR A 162 9.39 -19.25 -8.68
C THR A 162 8.98 -17.90 -8.08
N VAL A 163 8.11 -17.93 -7.06
CA VAL A 163 7.60 -16.75 -6.36
C VAL A 163 8.30 -16.57 -5.01
N TYR A 164 8.82 -15.37 -4.75
CA TYR A 164 9.43 -14.98 -3.48
C TYR A 164 8.58 -13.90 -2.80
N HIS A 165 8.13 -14.15 -1.57
CA HIS A 165 7.44 -13.14 -0.77
C HIS A 165 8.44 -12.40 0.12
N ALA A 166 8.78 -11.16 -0.23
CA ALA A 166 9.64 -10.31 0.57
C ALA A 166 8.80 -9.58 1.62
N THR A 167 8.68 -10.20 2.80
CA THR A 167 7.80 -9.79 3.91
C THR A 167 8.40 -10.27 5.23
N SER A 168 8.02 -9.62 6.33
CA SER A 168 8.34 -10.05 7.69
C SER A 168 7.16 -10.70 8.41
N SER A 169 5.97 -10.70 7.79
CA SER A 169 4.68 -11.06 8.40
C SER A 169 4.62 -12.40 9.13
N LEU A 170 5.36 -13.42 8.70
CA LEU A 170 5.39 -14.72 9.38
C LEU A 170 6.45 -14.81 10.49
N ARG A 171 7.65 -14.26 10.27
CA ARG A 171 8.84 -14.53 11.09
C ARG A 171 9.19 -13.42 12.08
N ASN A 172 9.09 -12.17 11.65
CA ASN A 172 9.32 -11.01 12.51
C ASN A 172 8.31 -9.90 12.19
N PRO A 173 7.04 -10.06 12.60
CA PRO A 173 6.00 -9.11 12.24
C PRO A 173 6.35 -7.69 12.71
N ALA A 174 6.06 -6.70 11.88
CA ALA A 174 6.19 -5.28 12.16
C ALA A 174 4.80 -4.62 12.34
N PRO A 175 4.09 -4.76 13.49
CA PRO A 175 2.75 -4.19 13.62
C PRO A 175 2.72 -2.67 13.47
N TYR A 176 1.64 -2.13 12.90
CA TYR A 176 1.36 -0.68 12.89
C TYR A 176 1.41 -0.06 14.31
N ALA A 177 1.09 -0.84 15.35
CA ALA A 177 1.23 -0.45 16.75
C ALA A 177 2.65 -0.02 17.12
N VAL A 178 3.68 -0.68 16.58
CA VAL A 178 5.09 -0.35 16.82
C VAL A 178 5.38 1.01 16.21
N LEU A 179 5.10 1.21 14.91
CA LEU A 179 5.26 2.51 14.26
C LEU A 179 4.51 3.62 15.02
N TYR A 180 3.27 3.38 15.42
CA TYR A 180 2.46 4.39 16.11
C TYR A 180 3.04 4.79 17.47
N ARG A 181 3.40 3.81 18.30
CA ARG A 181 4.02 4.05 19.61
C ARG A 181 5.35 4.78 19.45
N THR A 182 6.17 4.33 18.51
CA THR A 182 7.47 4.93 18.21
C THR A 182 7.33 6.35 17.67
N GLY A 183 6.31 6.60 16.85
CA GLY A 183 5.94 7.94 16.38
C GLY A 183 5.56 8.89 17.51
N ILE A 184 4.74 8.45 18.46
CA ILE A 184 4.43 9.25 19.65
C ILE A 184 5.72 9.58 20.41
N ARG A 185 6.56 8.58 20.70
CA ARG A 185 7.82 8.76 21.43
C ARG A 185 8.73 9.76 20.72
N TYR A 186 9.02 9.51 19.44
CA TYR A 186 9.90 10.35 18.62
C TYR A 186 9.45 11.82 18.61
N PHE A 187 8.17 12.09 18.45
CA PHE A 187 7.65 13.47 18.39
C PHE A 187 7.41 14.12 19.75
N CYS A 188 7.45 13.36 20.84
CA CYS A 188 7.57 13.91 22.18
C CYS A 188 9.03 14.31 22.47
N ASP A 189 9.99 13.47 22.05
CA ASP A 189 11.43 13.70 22.26
C ASP A 189 11.98 14.78 21.32
N HIS A 190 11.36 14.95 20.15
CA HIS A 190 11.70 15.98 19.15
C HIS A 190 10.49 16.88 18.87
N PRO A 191 10.15 17.82 19.79
CA PRO A 191 9.04 18.74 19.59
C PRO A 191 9.23 19.56 18.32
N ARG A 192 8.20 19.59 17.48
CA ARG A 192 8.21 20.39 16.25
C ARG A 192 7.69 21.80 16.54
N VAL A 193 8.11 22.75 15.72
CA VAL A 193 7.61 24.13 15.76
C VAL A 193 6.69 24.36 14.56
N GLY A 194 5.51 24.92 14.81
CA GLY A 194 4.55 25.28 13.78
C GLY A 194 5.00 26.51 12.99
N LYS A 195 4.27 26.82 11.90
CA LYS A 195 4.53 28.03 11.09
C LYS A 195 4.37 29.33 11.90
N ASP A 196 3.63 29.27 13.00
CA ASP A 196 3.38 30.37 13.93
C ASP A 196 4.42 30.46 15.06
N GLY A 197 5.49 29.66 15.00
CA GLY A 197 6.54 29.62 16.03
C GLY A 197 6.14 28.87 17.30
N ARG A 198 4.93 28.29 17.37
CA ARG A 198 4.46 27.59 18.57
C ARG A 198 4.82 26.10 18.54
N PRO A 199 5.08 25.47 19.69
CA PRO A 199 5.28 24.02 19.75
C PRO A 199 4.03 23.26 19.27
N VAL A 200 4.23 22.34 18.32
CA VAL A 200 3.18 21.44 17.83
C VAL A 200 2.99 20.33 18.84
N ARG A 201 1.92 20.43 19.64
CA ARG A 201 1.59 19.41 20.64
C ARG A 201 1.23 18.08 19.98
N THR A 202 1.99 17.03 20.29
CA THR A 202 1.71 15.66 19.86
C THR A 202 0.45 15.13 20.55
N ARG A 203 -0.58 14.81 19.78
CA ARG A 203 -1.85 14.22 20.23
C ARG A 203 -1.92 12.75 19.84
N LYS A 204 -2.81 12.01 20.51
CA LYS A 204 -3.12 10.64 20.11
C LYS A 204 -4.11 10.64 18.93
N VAL A 205 -4.00 9.65 18.06
CA VAL A 205 -4.90 9.42 16.93
C VAL A 205 -5.88 8.33 17.35
N HIS A 206 -7.15 8.47 16.96
CA HIS A 206 -8.13 7.44 17.21
C HIS A 206 -8.17 6.45 16.03
N PHE A 207 -7.88 5.17 16.29
CA PHE A 207 -7.88 4.13 15.27
C PHE A 207 -9.16 3.31 15.31
N PHE A 208 -9.69 2.99 14.14
CA PHE A 208 -10.85 2.11 13.99
C PHE A 208 -10.40 0.82 13.30
N GLY A 209 -10.67 -0.33 13.93
CA GLY A 209 -10.35 -1.65 13.37
C GLY A 209 -11.44 -2.21 12.43
N THR A 210 -12.52 -1.47 12.19
CA THR A 210 -13.59 -1.89 11.25
C THR A 210 -14.10 -0.71 10.44
N VAL A 211 -14.48 -0.97 9.18
CA VAL A 211 -15.09 0.03 8.29
C VAL A 211 -16.41 0.55 8.87
N ALA A 212 -17.22 -0.33 9.46
CA ALA A 212 -18.51 0.05 10.05
C ALA A 212 -18.34 1.07 11.19
N ALA A 213 -17.44 0.82 12.15
CA ALA A 213 -17.19 1.73 13.26
C ALA A 213 -16.64 3.07 12.79
N PHE A 214 -15.69 3.05 11.84
CA PHE A 214 -15.15 4.26 11.23
C PHE A 214 -16.25 5.07 10.53
N THR A 215 -17.11 4.41 9.74
CA THR A 215 -18.19 5.05 9.00
C THR A 215 -19.23 5.67 9.93
N ALA A 216 -19.61 4.97 10.99
CA ALA A 216 -20.52 5.50 12.01
C ALA A 216 -19.95 6.75 12.69
N TYR A 217 -18.66 6.72 13.07
CA TYR A 217 -17.99 7.89 13.62
C TYR A 217 -17.94 9.05 12.63
N MET A 218 -17.57 8.79 11.37
CA MET A 218 -17.52 9.83 10.34
C MET A 218 -18.88 10.47 10.08
N LEU A 219 -19.94 9.66 10.10
CA LEU A 219 -21.31 10.12 9.93
C LEU A 219 -21.72 11.05 11.07
N LEU A 220 -21.55 10.61 12.31
CA LEU A 220 -21.95 11.37 13.50
C LEU A 220 -21.12 12.66 13.67
N ARG A 221 -19.79 12.56 13.51
CA ARG A 221 -18.87 13.64 13.86
C ARG A 221 -18.70 14.69 12.76
N TYR A 222 -18.85 14.31 11.49
CA TYR A 222 -18.59 15.17 10.35
C TYR A 222 -19.77 15.29 9.39
N ARG A 223 -20.43 14.20 9.00
CA ARG A 223 -21.52 14.26 8.00
C ARG A 223 -22.76 14.99 8.51
N LEU A 224 -23.22 14.70 9.73
CA LEU A 224 -24.40 15.35 10.30
C LEU A 224 -24.20 16.88 10.48
N PRO A 225 -23.10 17.37 11.10
CA PRO A 225 -22.84 18.81 11.15
C PRO A 225 -22.69 19.46 9.77
N LEU A 226 -22.14 18.73 8.80
CA LEU A 226 -21.97 19.22 7.44
C LEU A 226 -23.32 19.41 6.72
N GLU A 227 -24.27 18.48 6.89
CA GLU A 227 -25.63 18.65 6.34
C GLU A 227 -26.40 19.76 7.05
N LEU A 228 -26.20 19.96 8.35
CA LEU A 228 -26.74 21.13 9.06
C LEU A 228 -26.17 22.43 8.45
N LEU A 229 -24.87 22.49 8.19
CA LEU A 229 -24.22 23.63 7.54
C LEU A 229 -24.78 23.87 6.13
N ARG A 230 -25.09 22.81 5.39
CA ARG A 230 -25.75 22.89 4.08
C ARG A 230 -27.11 23.57 4.20
N LEU A 231 -27.95 23.13 5.13
CA LEU A 231 -29.27 23.71 5.36
C LEU A 231 -29.17 25.20 5.72
N LEU A 232 -28.24 25.57 6.61
CA LEU A 232 -28.00 26.97 6.96
C LEU A 232 -27.56 27.81 5.76
N SER A 233 -26.72 27.26 4.89
CA SER A 233 -26.29 27.96 3.67
C SER A 233 -27.47 28.23 2.73
N LEU A 234 -28.39 27.26 2.57
CA LEU A 234 -29.59 27.39 1.75
C LEU A 234 -30.57 28.40 2.34
N LEU A 235 -30.78 28.38 3.66
CA LEU A 235 -31.63 29.34 4.37
C LEU A 235 -31.11 30.78 4.25
N SER A 236 -29.80 30.97 4.11
CA SER A 236 -29.18 32.28 3.88
C SER A 236 -29.18 32.73 2.41
N GLY A 237 -29.88 32.01 1.51
CA GLY A 237 -29.85 32.29 0.08
C GLY A 237 -28.48 32.03 -0.58
N GLY A 238 -27.66 31.19 0.03
CA GLY A 238 -26.31 30.85 -0.46
C GLY A 238 -25.22 31.90 -0.19
N LEU A 239 -25.56 33.04 0.44
CA LEU A 239 -24.62 34.11 0.77
C LEU A 239 -23.65 33.70 1.89
N LEU A 240 -24.12 32.95 2.88
CA LEU A 240 -23.32 32.50 4.02
C LEU A 240 -22.99 31.01 3.90
N PHE A 241 -21.80 30.63 4.36
CA PHE A 241 -21.32 29.25 4.52
C PHE A 241 -21.22 28.37 3.27
N SER A 242 -21.74 28.79 2.10
CA SER A 242 -21.68 28.00 0.86
C SER A 242 -20.25 27.55 0.50
N ARG A 243 -19.28 28.47 0.56
CA ARG A 243 -17.85 28.17 0.33
C ARG A 243 -17.28 27.20 1.37
N LEU A 244 -17.63 27.38 2.64
CA LEU A 244 -17.16 26.52 3.73
C LEU A 244 -17.73 25.11 3.61
N TYR A 245 -19.03 24.99 3.32
CA TYR A 245 -19.69 23.72 3.04
C TYR A 245 -18.99 23.00 1.88
N ALA A 246 -18.78 23.67 0.74
CA ALA A 246 -18.16 23.06 -0.43
C ALA A 246 -16.75 22.52 -0.14
N ASP A 247 -15.94 23.26 0.63
CA ASP A 247 -14.60 22.83 1.04
C ASP A 247 -14.64 21.62 2.00
N LEU A 248 -15.48 21.68 3.04
CA LEU A 248 -15.60 20.59 4.02
C LEU A 248 -16.18 19.31 3.41
N ASP A 249 -17.17 19.46 2.53
CA ASP A 249 -17.81 18.36 1.80
C ASP A 249 -16.83 17.69 0.82
N ARG A 250 -16.01 18.49 0.13
CA ARG A 250 -14.89 17.97 -0.67
C ARG A 250 -13.90 17.17 0.17
N LYS A 251 -13.50 17.69 1.35
CA LYS A 251 -12.58 17.00 2.27
C LYS A 251 -13.19 15.71 2.82
N TYR A 252 -14.47 15.73 3.21
CA TYR A 252 -15.19 14.55 3.67
C TYR A 252 -15.22 13.46 2.61
N ARG A 253 -15.66 13.79 1.38
CA ARG A 253 -15.66 12.83 0.26
C ARG A 253 -14.28 12.27 -0.04
N PHE A 254 -13.25 13.12 0.02
CA PHE A 254 -11.87 12.68 -0.19
C PHE A 254 -11.43 11.66 0.86
N VAL A 255 -11.71 11.89 2.15
CA VAL A 255 -11.38 10.94 3.23
C VAL A 255 -12.13 9.61 3.05
N MET A 256 -13.44 9.66 2.75
CA MET A 256 -14.22 8.45 2.52
C MET A 256 -13.71 7.66 1.31
N HIS A 257 -13.31 8.34 0.24
CA HIS A 257 -12.71 7.70 -0.92
C HIS A 257 -11.37 7.00 -0.60
N LEU A 258 -10.53 7.60 0.26
CA LEU A 258 -9.30 6.95 0.71
C LEU A 258 -9.58 5.68 1.53
N VAL A 259 -10.64 5.70 2.33
CA VAL A 259 -11.09 4.53 3.10
C VAL A 259 -11.55 3.41 2.18
N ASP A 260 -12.31 3.72 1.13
CA ASP A 260 -12.73 2.71 0.15
C ASP A 260 -11.52 2.11 -0.60
N LEU A 261 -10.49 2.92 -0.88
CA LEU A 261 -9.31 2.48 -1.63
C LEU A 261 -8.34 1.67 -0.76
N TYR A 262 -8.07 2.10 0.47
CA TYR A 262 -7.03 1.54 1.34
C TYR A 262 -7.57 0.62 2.44
N GLY A 263 -8.86 0.71 2.76
CA GLY A 263 -9.51 -0.12 3.78
C GLY A 263 -9.25 -1.62 3.62
N PRO A 264 -9.30 -2.19 2.40
CA PRO A 264 -8.98 -3.60 2.19
C PRO A 264 -7.56 -3.98 2.59
N PHE A 265 -6.58 -3.06 2.50
CA PHE A 265 -5.19 -3.30 2.88
C PHE A 265 -4.96 -3.03 4.36
N ALA A 266 -5.52 -1.92 4.88
CA ALA A 266 -5.37 -1.51 6.28
C ALA A 266 -6.04 -2.46 7.28
N LEU A 267 -6.89 -3.38 6.78
CA LEU A 267 -7.60 -4.40 7.55
C LEU A 267 -7.28 -5.83 7.08
N PHE A 268 -6.31 -6.00 6.17
CA PHE A 268 -5.95 -7.32 5.63
C PHE A 268 -5.20 -8.15 6.67
N LYS A 269 -5.79 -9.27 7.10
CA LYS A 269 -5.23 -10.14 8.16
C LYS A 269 -4.32 -11.25 7.64
N GLY A 270 -4.00 -11.26 6.35
CA GLY A 270 -3.20 -12.34 5.77
C GLY A 270 -1.76 -12.31 6.26
N ILE A 271 -1.24 -13.50 6.54
CA ILE A 271 0.17 -13.75 6.82
C ILE A 271 0.75 -14.41 5.58
N PHE A 272 1.88 -13.90 5.08
CA PHE A 272 2.51 -14.42 3.89
C PHE A 272 3.69 -15.31 4.28
N ASP A 273 3.67 -16.54 3.78
CA ASP A 273 4.77 -17.50 3.96
C ASP A 273 6.00 -17.06 3.13
N ASP A 274 7.15 -16.94 3.79
CA ASP A 274 8.43 -16.57 3.21
C ASP A 274 9.37 -17.79 3.03
N ALA A 275 8.86 -19.03 3.07
CA ALA A 275 9.67 -20.23 2.96
C ALA A 275 10.61 -20.25 1.72
N ASN A 276 10.15 -19.75 0.56
CA ASN A 276 11.00 -19.63 -0.62
C ASN A 276 12.16 -18.64 -0.39
N MET A 277 11.90 -17.51 0.27
CA MET A 277 12.92 -16.53 0.65
C MET A 277 13.93 -17.13 1.62
N GLU A 278 13.48 -17.90 2.62
CA GLU A 278 14.39 -18.55 3.55
C GLU A 278 15.28 -19.58 2.86
N ARG A 279 14.72 -20.41 1.98
CA ARG A 279 15.52 -21.39 1.21
C ARG A 279 16.57 -20.68 0.35
N LEU A 280 16.22 -19.57 -0.29
CA LEU A 280 17.17 -18.75 -1.05
C LEU A 280 18.30 -18.25 -0.16
N ARG A 281 17.96 -17.65 0.99
CA ARG A 281 18.94 -17.15 1.97
C ARG A 281 19.88 -18.25 2.45
N MET A 282 19.32 -19.43 2.75
CA MET A 282 20.07 -20.58 3.27
C MET A 282 20.92 -21.29 2.21
N ALA A 283 20.70 -21.02 0.93
CA ALA A 283 21.55 -21.49 -0.16
C ALA A 283 22.76 -20.56 -0.43
N MET A 284 22.70 -19.29 0.00
CA MET A 284 23.78 -18.33 -0.22
C MET A 284 25.04 -18.66 0.61
N PRO A 285 26.25 -18.34 0.12
CA PRO A 285 27.46 -18.31 0.94
C PRO A 285 27.31 -17.41 2.17
N VAL A 286 28.00 -17.73 3.27
CA VAL A 286 27.87 -16.97 4.53
C VAL A 286 28.28 -15.50 4.36
N ALA A 287 29.32 -15.23 3.57
CA ALA A 287 29.75 -13.86 3.27
C ALA A 287 28.64 -13.06 2.58
N ASP A 288 28.05 -13.62 1.53
CA ASP A 288 26.97 -12.98 0.77
C ASP A 288 25.71 -12.77 1.60
N ARG A 289 25.41 -13.64 2.58
CA ARG A 289 24.27 -13.43 3.51
C ARG A 289 24.46 -12.20 4.38
N LEU A 290 25.70 -11.85 4.74
CA LEU A 290 26.01 -10.68 5.55
C LEU A 290 25.99 -9.40 4.72
N GLU A 291 26.49 -9.47 3.49
CA GLU A 291 26.54 -8.34 2.56
C GLU A 291 25.15 -8.03 1.98
N PHE A 292 24.47 -9.04 1.44
CA PHE A 292 23.13 -8.95 0.86
C PHE A 292 22.07 -9.46 1.84
N ASN A 293 22.09 -8.95 3.07
CA ASN A 293 21.15 -9.39 4.10
C ASN A 293 19.70 -8.97 3.75
N PHE A 294 18.79 -9.94 3.81
CA PHE A 294 17.34 -9.74 3.70
C PHE A 294 16.57 -10.56 4.74
N ASP A 295 17.22 -10.97 5.83
CA ASP A 295 16.57 -11.67 6.93
C ASP A 295 15.79 -10.66 7.82
N PRO A 296 14.46 -10.70 7.85
CA PRO A 296 13.68 -9.77 8.65
C PRO A 296 13.94 -9.93 10.16
N ASN A 297 14.41 -11.09 10.64
CA ASN A 297 14.73 -11.31 12.06
C ASN A 297 15.91 -10.46 12.54
N THR A 298 16.68 -9.88 11.62
CA THR A 298 17.80 -8.98 11.95
C THR A 298 17.34 -7.57 12.32
N ILE A 299 16.05 -7.26 12.19
CA ILE A 299 15.48 -5.94 12.46
C ILE A 299 14.87 -5.90 13.86
N ASP A 300 15.32 -4.94 14.67
CA ASP A 300 14.52 -4.42 15.78
C ASP A 300 13.60 -3.32 15.24
N TRP A 301 12.29 -3.58 15.19
CA TRP A 301 11.32 -2.66 14.59
C TRP A 301 11.19 -1.35 15.37
N ASP A 302 11.34 -1.38 16.70
CA ASP A 302 11.22 -0.18 17.53
C ASP A 302 12.38 0.77 17.24
N ASP A 303 13.60 0.23 17.17
CA ASP A 303 14.82 0.95 16.79
C ASP A 303 14.80 1.40 15.33
N TYR A 304 14.41 0.52 14.40
CA TYR A 304 14.30 0.85 12.98
C TYR A 304 13.34 2.03 12.77
N PHE A 305 12.14 1.99 13.35
CA PHE A 305 11.19 3.09 13.19
C PHE A 305 11.70 4.38 13.87
N TYR A 306 12.28 4.27 15.06
CA TYR A 306 12.68 5.45 15.86
C TYR A 306 13.90 6.16 15.28
N LYS A 307 14.95 5.39 14.95
CA LYS A 307 16.28 5.90 14.58
C LYS A 307 16.43 6.10 13.08
N ILE A 308 15.65 5.39 12.26
CA ILE A 308 15.88 5.31 10.80
C ILE A 308 14.66 5.80 10.02
N HIS A 309 13.52 5.12 10.13
CA HIS A 309 12.38 5.39 9.25
C HIS A 309 11.71 6.75 9.52
N ILE A 310 11.35 7.05 10.76
CA ILE A 310 10.69 8.33 11.08
C ILE A 310 11.61 9.52 10.77
N PRO A 311 12.88 9.54 11.22
CA PRO A 311 13.83 10.58 10.81
C PRO A 311 13.98 10.68 9.29
N GLY A 312 14.02 9.54 8.58
CA GLY A 312 14.05 9.46 7.13
C GLY A 312 12.87 10.18 6.48
N VAL A 313 11.64 9.88 6.92
CA VAL A 313 10.42 10.56 6.42
C VAL A 313 10.48 12.06 6.69
N MET A 314 10.93 12.46 7.88
CA MET A 314 11.07 13.87 8.25
C MET A 314 12.12 14.60 7.40
N LYS A 315 13.19 13.91 6.99
CA LYS A 315 14.31 14.49 6.21
C LYS A 315 14.03 14.53 4.72
N TYR A 316 13.51 13.45 4.16
CA TYR A 316 13.42 13.26 2.71
C TYR A 316 12.04 13.59 2.13
N VAL A 317 10.98 13.52 2.95
CA VAL A 317 9.60 13.64 2.46
C VAL A 317 8.92 14.90 2.99
N LEU A 318 9.09 15.21 4.28
CA LEU A 318 8.55 16.43 4.87
C LEU A 318 9.45 17.63 4.53
N LYS A 319 9.13 18.34 3.45
CA LYS A 319 9.64 19.68 3.15
C LYS A 319 8.80 20.76 3.83
#